data_AF-A0A974TWH5-F1
#
_entry.id   AF-A0A974TWH5-F1
#
_cell.length_a   1.000
_cell.length_b   1.000
_cell.length_c   1.000
_cell.angle_alpha   90.00
_cell.angle_beta   90.00
_cell.angle_gamma   90.00
#
_symmetry.space_group_name_H-M   'P 1'
#
loop_
_entity.id
_entity.type
_entity.pdbx_description
1 polymer ?
#
loop_
_entity_poly.entity_id
_entity_poly.type
_entity_poly.pdbx_seq_one_letter_code
_entity_poly.pdbx_strand_id
1 'polypeptide(L)'
;MNFEQWLQSRLTAHGYPVGTIDEVIGPVTVNALKAFQKARGVEVTGAADGTTVSFLRMPASTVLPENAVAGRDVQPATEAHQPSGTVWPRQADCMSFYGPVGQRQTTIDIPFDMYLAWDKGTRVRKMTLHEKVAISAGIALNKIAGIYSAAERKSLGIDLFGGSLNVRRMRGGSSYSMHSWGIAIDFDPERNQLNWGRDKARLAQPDAVPFWVAWESEGWLSLGRAKNFDWMHVQAARL
;
A
#
# COMPACT_ATOMS: atom_id res chain seq x y z
N MET A 1 -1.39 -15.22 22.84
CA MET A 1 -1.41 -15.70 21.44
C MET A 1 -0.63 -16.99 21.39
N ASN A 2 -1.26 -18.09 20.97
CA ASN A 2 -0.57 -19.38 20.77
C ASN A 2 0.24 -19.38 19.46
N PHE A 3 0.90 -20.49 19.16
CA PHE A 3 1.77 -20.58 17.98
C PHE A 3 0.97 -20.47 16.68
N GLU A 4 -0.23 -21.03 16.65
CA GLU A 4 -1.12 -21.09 15.48
C GLU A 4 -1.65 -19.71 15.12
N GLN A 5 -2.16 -18.98 16.12
CA GLN A 5 -2.54 -17.57 15.95
C GLN A 5 -1.35 -16.69 15.58
N TRP A 6 -0.18 -16.94 16.18
CA TRP A 6 1.04 -16.22 15.83
C TRP A 6 1.38 -16.44 14.36
N LEU A 7 1.39 -17.68 13.91
CA LEU A 7 1.68 -18.07 12.55
C LEU A 7 0.70 -17.43 11.55
N GLN A 8 -0.60 -17.55 11.81
CA GLN A 8 -1.67 -16.94 11.01
C GLN A 8 -1.52 -15.41 10.93
N SER A 9 -1.24 -14.77 12.06
CA SER A 9 -1.01 -13.32 12.13
C SER A 9 0.24 -12.90 11.35
N ARG A 10 1.33 -13.67 11.45
CA ARG A 10 2.58 -13.39 10.74
C ARG A 10 2.44 -13.60 9.25
N LEU A 11 1.81 -14.67 8.80
CA LEU A 11 1.53 -14.90 7.38
C LEU A 11 0.75 -13.74 6.78
N THR A 12 -0.33 -13.31 7.45
CA THR A 12 -1.09 -12.12 7.06
C THR A 12 -0.22 -10.86 7.04
N ALA A 13 0.62 -10.64 8.06
CA ALA A 13 1.52 -9.49 8.12
C ALA A 13 2.61 -9.50 7.02
N HIS A 14 3.04 -10.68 6.57
CA HIS A 14 3.96 -10.85 5.45
C HIS A 14 3.26 -10.85 4.07
N GLY A 15 1.95 -10.57 4.02
CA GLY A 15 1.19 -10.44 2.77
C GLY A 15 0.52 -11.73 2.27
N TYR A 16 0.42 -12.76 3.11
CA TYR A 16 -0.21 -14.05 2.80
C TYR A 16 -1.42 -14.26 3.70
N PRO A 17 -2.58 -13.64 3.38
CA PRO A 17 -3.76 -13.67 4.24
C PRO A 17 -4.29 -15.09 4.40
N VAL A 18 -4.59 -15.46 5.65
CA VAL A 18 -5.08 -16.79 6.03
C VAL A 18 -6.58 -16.84 6.32
N GLY A 19 -7.28 -15.71 6.17
CA GLY A 19 -8.66 -15.54 6.62
C GLY A 19 -8.72 -15.17 8.11
N THR A 20 -9.68 -15.75 8.83
CA THR A 20 -9.82 -15.55 10.28
C THR A 20 -8.61 -16.12 11.03
N ILE A 21 -8.09 -15.38 12.00
CA ILE A 21 -7.04 -15.87 12.92
C ILE A 21 -7.75 -16.66 14.02
N ASP A 22 -7.94 -17.94 13.78
CA ASP A 22 -8.83 -18.83 14.54
C ASP A 22 -8.12 -20.03 15.19
N GLU A 23 -6.79 -20.06 15.18
CA GLU A 23 -5.95 -21.18 15.67
C GLU A 23 -5.98 -22.43 14.77
N VAL A 24 -6.83 -22.47 13.73
CA VAL A 24 -6.99 -23.63 12.86
C VAL A 24 -6.03 -23.55 11.67
N ILE A 25 -5.05 -24.46 11.63
CA ILE A 25 -4.16 -24.63 10.48
C ILE A 25 -4.86 -25.43 9.39
N GLY A 26 -5.86 -24.79 8.76
CA GLY A 26 -6.62 -25.34 7.65
C GLY A 26 -5.95 -25.16 6.29
N PRO A 27 -6.60 -25.60 5.20
CA PRO A 27 -6.06 -25.52 3.84
C PRO A 27 -5.64 -24.10 3.42
N VAL A 28 -6.33 -23.06 3.90
CA VAL A 28 -6.00 -21.66 3.60
C VAL A 28 -4.65 -21.27 4.21
N THR A 29 -4.43 -21.58 5.49
CA THR A 29 -3.15 -21.35 6.19
C THR A 29 -2.00 -22.12 5.55
N VAL A 30 -2.24 -23.37 5.15
CA VAL A 30 -1.24 -24.20 4.45
C VAL A 30 -0.90 -23.62 3.08
N ASN A 31 -1.88 -23.13 2.32
CA ASN A 31 -1.63 -22.48 1.03
C ASN A 31 -0.86 -21.16 1.19
N ALA A 32 -1.17 -20.38 2.23
CA ALA A 32 -0.43 -19.18 2.58
C ALA A 32 1.03 -19.48 2.96
N LEU A 33 1.27 -20.55 3.73
CA LEU A 33 2.62 -21.07 4.01
C LEU A 33 3.38 -21.41 2.74
N LYS A 34 2.77 -22.17 1.83
CA LYS A 34 3.41 -22.55 0.56
C LYS A 34 3.75 -21.33 -0.29
N ALA A 35 2.84 -20.35 -0.35
CA ALA A 35 3.06 -19.11 -1.08
C ALA A 35 4.19 -18.27 -0.45
N PHE A 36 4.23 -18.18 0.88
CA PHE A 36 5.29 -17.51 1.63
C PHE A 36 6.65 -18.17 1.39
N GLN A 37 6.73 -19.49 1.52
CA GLN A 37 7.95 -20.27 1.28
C GLN A 37 8.48 -20.09 -0.14
N LYS A 38 7.58 -20.21 -1.13
CA LYS A 38 7.91 -19.99 -2.54
C LYS A 38 8.49 -18.60 -2.78
N ALA A 39 7.90 -17.56 -2.18
CA ALA A 39 8.38 -16.19 -2.32
C ALA A 39 9.69 -15.92 -1.58
N ARG A 40 10.01 -16.69 -0.53
CA ARG A 40 11.29 -16.63 0.18
C ARG A 40 12.37 -17.49 -0.47
N GLY A 41 12.05 -18.23 -1.52
CA GLY A 41 13.00 -19.11 -2.21
C GLY A 41 13.46 -20.30 -1.36
N VAL A 42 12.64 -20.70 -0.38
CA VAL A 42 12.89 -21.89 0.46
C VAL A 42 12.06 -23.07 0.00
N GLU A 43 12.34 -24.24 0.54
CA GLU A 43 11.57 -25.45 0.27
C GLU A 43 10.08 -25.25 0.61
N VAL A 44 9.21 -25.63 -0.32
CA VAL A 44 7.76 -25.42 -0.22
C VAL A 44 7.12 -26.62 0.49
N THR A 45 7.32 -26.71 1.80
CA THR A 45 6.82 -27.81 2.63
C THR A 45 5.33 -27.64 2.98
N GLY A 46 4.82 -26.40 2.97
CA GLY A 46 3.50 -26.05 3.48
C GLY A 46 3.36 -26.19 5.00
N ALA A 47 4.47 -26.38 5.71
CA ALA A 47 4.55 -26.47 7.16
C ALA A 47 5.33 -25.27 7.73
N ALA A 48 5.05 -24.89 8.96
CA ALA A 48 5.83 -23.88 9.68
C ALA A 48 7.09 -24.52 10.30
N ASP A 49 7.98 -25.04 9.45
CA ASP A 49 9.28 -25.58 9.86
C ASP A 49 10.23 -24.48 10.41
N GLY A 50 11.36 -24.89 11.01
CA GLY A 50 12.29 -23.97 11.66
C GLY A 50 12.77 -22.83 10.74
N THR A 51 13.01 -23.14 9.46
CA THR A 51 13.39 -22.15 8.44
C THR A 51 12.26 -21.18 8.16
N THR A 52 11.05 -21.67 7.89
CA THR A 52 9.85 -20.86 7.64
C THR A 52 9.51 -19.96 8.83
N VAL A 53 9.57 -20.50 10.05
CA VAL A 53 9.35 -19.77 11.30
C VAL A 53 10.40 -18.69 11.49
N SER A 54 11.67 -18.96 11.16
CA SER A 54 12.72 -17.94 11.25
C SER A 54 12.43 -16.73 10.35
N PHE A 55 11.99 -16.96 9.11
CA PHE A 55 11.59 -15.89 8.19
C PHE A 55 10.32 -15.16 8.66
N LEU A 56 9.37 -15.87 9.25
CA LEU A 56 8.15 -15.27 9.81
C LEU A 56 8.42 -14.47 11.09
N ARG A 57 9.50 -14.76 11.83
CA ARG A 57 9.93 -13.98 13.01
C ARG A 57 10.63 -12.69 12.63
N MET A 58 11.30 -12.67 11.47
CA MET A 58 11.88 -11.44 10.93
C MET A 58 10.79 -10.40 10.68
N PRO A 59 11.02 -9.10 10.91
CA PRO A 59 10.05 -8.07 10.56
C PRO A 59 9.52 -8.28 9.14
N ALA A 60 8.23 -8.04 8.89
CA ALA A 60 7.72 -8.00 7.52
C ALA A 60 8.53 -7.02 6.63
N SER A 61 9.18 -6.06 7.27
CA SER A 61 10.07 -5.04 6.74
C SER A 61 11.54 -5.45 6.46
N THR A 62 11.99 -6.69 6.75
CA THR A 62 13.37 -7.13 6.43
C THR A 62 13.45 -7.83 5.07
N VAL A 63 14.16 -7.11 4.20
CA VAL A 63 14.65 -7.30 2.81
C VAL A 63 14.80 -8.74 2.30
N LEU A 64 14.37 -8.97 1.05
CA LEU A 64 14.95 -9.99 0.18
C LEU A 64 16.34 -9.51 -0.30
N PRO A 65 17.31 -10.41 -0.58
CA PRO A 65 18.57 -10.04 -1.21
C PRO A 65 18.36 -9.47 -2.63
N GLU A 66 19.37 -8.72 -3.07
CA GLU A 66 19.51 -7.79 -4.20
C GLU A 66 19.22 -8.33 -5.62
N ASN A 67 18.47 -9.41 -5.79
CA ASN A 67 18.07 -9.91 -7.11
C ASN A 67 16.56 -9.82 -7.32
N ALA A 68 16.18 -8.70 -7.93
CA ALA A 68 15.39 -8.67 -9.14
C ALA A 68 14.06 -9.46 -9.12
N VAL A 69 12.97 -8.74 -8.88
CA VAL A 69 11.78 -8.96 -9.71
C VAL A 69 12.23 -8.67 -11.15
N ALA A 70 12.61 -9.71 -11.90
CA ALA A 70 12.98 -9.59 -13.31
C ALA A 70 11.83 -8.88 -14.05
N GLY A 71 12.12 -7.73 -14.66
CA GLY A 71 11.11 -6.92 -15.36
C GLY A 71 10.44 -5.81 -14.54
N ARG A 72 10.84 -5.55 -13.28
CA ARG A 72 10.29 -4.43 -12.47
C ARG A 72 10.52 -3.04 -13.08
N ASP A 73 11.63 -2.90 -13.80
CA ASP A 73 12.05 -1.64 -14.44
C ASP A 73 11.56 -1.55 -15.89
N VAL A 74 10.76 -2.52 -16.34
CA VAL A 74 10.17 -2.53 -17.68
C VAL A 74 8.78 -1.93 -17.59
N GLN A 75 8.55 -0.85 -18.33
CA GLN A 75 7.21 -0.29 -18.44
C GLN A 75 6.33 -1.27 -19.23
N PRO A 76 5.23 -1.79 -18.66
CA PRO A 76 4.33 -2.64 -19.42
C PRO A 76 3.69 -1.82 -20.56
N ALA A 77 3.57 -2.44 -21.74
CA ALA A 77 2.94 -1.82 -22.91
C ALA A 77 1.50 -1.34 -22.63
N THR A 78 0.85 -1.94 -21.64
CA THR A 78 -0.42 -1.50 -21.06
C THR A 78 -0.34 -1.50 -19.53
N GLU A 79 -0.50 -0.33 -18.92
CA GLU A 79 -0.68 -0.19 -17.47
C GLU A 79 -2.11 -0.61 -17.09
N ALA A 80 -2.40 -1.91 -17.09
CA ALA A 80 -3.69 -2.40 -16.61
C ALA A 80 -3.82 -2.21 -15.09
N HIS A 81 -4.98 -1.69 -14.66
CA HIS A 81 -5.36 -1.66 -13.25
C HIS A 81 -5.45 -3.09 -12.73
N GLN A 82 -4.83 -3.37 -11.59
CA GLN A 82 -4.88 -4.72 -11.03
C GLN A 82 -6.29 -5.09 -10.56
N PRO A 83 -6.73 -6.34 -10.78
CA PRO A 83 -8.00 -6.79 -10.25
C PRO A 83 -7.93 -6.81 -8.72
N SER A 84 -8.96 -6.25 -8.08
CA SER A 84 -9.16 -6.35 -6.63
C SER A 84 -10.55 -6.89 -6.33
N GLY A 85 -10.67 -7.70 -5.28
CA GLY A 85 -11.97 -8.07 -4.72
C GLY A 85 -12.64 -6.91 -3.97
N THR A 86 -11.88 -5.86 -3.65
CA THR A 86 -12.36 -4.66 -3.00
C THR A 86 -12.81 -3.64 -4.04
N VAL A 87 -14.06 -3.19 -3.92
CA VAL A 87 -14.63 -2.15 -4.80
C VAL A 87 -15.00 -0.92 -3.98
N TRP A 88 -14.23 0.15 -4.16
CA TRP A 88 -14.48 1.44 -3.51
C TRP A 88 -15.63 2.22 -4.18
N PRO A 89 -16.30 3.13 -3.45
CA PRO A 89 -17.39 3.95 -4.03
C PRO A 89 -16.89 4.88 -5.14
N ARG A 90 -17.79 5.38 -5.99
CA ARG A 90 -17.44 6.51 -6.87
C ARG A 90 -17.11 7.73 -6.02
N GLN A 91 -16.33 8.64 -6.58
CA GLN A 91 -16.12 9.96 -5.97
C GLN A 91 -17.47 10.63 -5.63
N ALA A 92 -18.48 10.50 -6.49
CA ALA A 92 -19.84 11.02 -6.26
C ALA A 92 -20.57 10.35 -5.07
N ASP A 93 -20.23 9.10 -4.75
CA ASP A 93 -20.89 8.29 -3.73
C ASP A 93 -20.13 8.30 -2.38
N CYS A 94 -19.05 9.09 -2.26
CA CYS A 94 -18.22 9.11 -1.05
C CYS A 94 -19.00 9.59 0.18
N MET A 95 -19.91 10.55 0.03
CA MET A 95 -20.73 11.04 1.16
C MET A 95 -21.65 9.95 1.71
N SER A 96 -22.30 9.15 0.85
CA SER A 96 -23.20 8.09 1.30
C SER A 96 -22.43 6.89 1.87
N PHE A 97 -21.26 6.56 1.30
CA PHE A 97 -20.45 5.43 1.71
C PHE A 97 -19.57 5.69 2.94
N TYR A 98 -18.86 6.82 2.96
CA TYR A 98 -17.93 7.25 4.00
C TYR A 98 -18.51 8.28 4.97
N GLY A 99 -19.74 8.76 4.76
CA GLY A 99 -20.38 9.75 5.62
C GLY A 99 -19.79 11.16 5.50
N PRO A 100 -20.03 12.03 6.49
CA PRO A 100 -19.48 13.38 6.49
C PRO A 100 -17.95 13.39 6.50
N VAL A 101 -17.38 14.42 5.87
CA VAL A 101 -15.92 14.64 5.86
C VAL A 101 -15.36 14.89 7.26
N GLY A 102 -14.10 14.50 7.49
CA GLY A 102 -13.42 14.70 8.77
C GLY A 102 -14.00 13.90 9.94
N GLN A 103 -14.77 12.86 9.66
CA GLN A 103 -15.32 11.95 10.67
C GLN A 103 -14.87 10.50 10.44
N ARG A 104 -14.86 9.71 11.52
CA ARG A 104 -14.49 8.27 11.52
C ARG A 104 -13.05 8.00 11.10
N GLN A 105 -12.15 8.85 11.57
CA GLN A 105 -10.72 8.66 11.40
C GLN A 105 -10.20 7.64 12.40
N THR A 106 -9.26 6.83 11.93
CA THR A 106 -8.40 5.98 12.76
C THR A 106 -6.95 6.22 12.34
N THR A 107 -6.03 5.57 13.03
CA THR A 107 -4.60 5.65 12.75
C THR A 107 -4.03 4.26 12.54
N ILE A 108 -3.17 4.12 11.53
CA ILE A 108 -2.37 2.92 11.28
C ILE A 108 -0.89 3.20 11.55
N ASP A 109 -0.14 2.17 11.93
CA ASP A 109 1.32 2.23 11.94
C ASP A 109 1.86 2.07 10.51
N ILE A 110 2.90 2.84 10.19
CA ILE A 110 3.57 2.78 8.89
C ILE A 110 4.70 1.74 8.99
N PRO A 111 4.76 0.73 8.09
CA PRO A 111 5.69 -0.41 8.22
C PRO A 111 7.14 -0.11 7.80
N PHE A 112 7.44 1.14 7.44
CA PHE A 112 8.77 1.64 7.09
C PHE A 112 8.88 3.13 7.42
N ASP A 113 10.12 3.64 7.36
CA ASP A 113 10.39 5.04 7.65
C ASP A 113 9.82 5.94 6.56
N MET A 114 8.95 6.87 6.96
CA MET A 114 8.48 7.97 6.14
C MET A 114 8.82 9.30 6.80
N TYR A 115 8.89 10.36 6.00
CA TYR A 115 9.22 11.72 6.40
C TYR A 115 8.23 12.70 5.80
N LEU A 116 7.98 13.83 6.46
CA LEU A 116 7.15 14.87 5.87
C LEU A 116 7.81 15.43 4.61
N ALA A 117 7.05 15.54 3.52
CA ALA A 117 7.59 16.03 2.25
C ALA A 117 8.14 17.46 2.33
N TRP A 118 7.54 18.30 3.21
CA TRP A 118 7.94 19.69 3.45
C TRP A 118 8.90 19.87 4.62
N ASP A 119 9.15 18.82 5.41
CA ASP A 119 10.11 18.82 6.51
C ASP A 119 10.74 17.42 6.62
N LYS A 120 11.72 17.17 5.75
CA LYS A 120 12.34 15.86 5.55
C LYS A 120 13.12 15.36 6.77
N GLY A 121 13.30 16.20 7.81
CA GLY A 121 13.85 15.78 9.11
C GLY A 121 12.82 15.16 10.06
N THR A 122 11.53 15.41 9.82
CA THR A 122 10.44 14.92 10.68
C THR A 122 9.94 13.56 10.21
N ARG A 123 10.26 12.52 11.00
CA ARG A 123 9.83 11.14 10.76
C ARG A 123 8.36 10.93 11.13
N VAL A 124 7.60 10.35 10.21
CA VAL A 124 6.20 9.96 10.35
C VAL A 124 6.13 8.46 10.59
N ARG A 125 5.55 8.05 11.74
CA ARG A 125 5.39 6.63 12.10
C ARG A 125 3.95 6.13 11.97
N LYS A 126 3.02 7.06 11.82
CA LYS A 126 1.59 6.83 11.88
C LYS A 126 0.88 7.61 10.79
N MET A 127 -0.18 7.04 10.22
CA MET A 127 -0.99 7.67 9.18
C MET A 127 -2.46 7.71 9.60
N THR A 128 -3.09 8.88 9.53
CA THR A 128 -4.50 9.06 9.84
C THR A 128 -5.35 8.83 8.59
N LEU A 129 -6.33 7.93 8.66
CA LEU A 129 -7.18 7.52 7.54
C LEU A 129 -8.62 7.30 8.01
N HIS A 130 -9.56 7.17 7.09
CA HIS A 130 -10.92 6.69 7.41
C HIS A 130 -10.85 5.22 7.89
N GLU A 131 -11.61 4.86 8.92
CA GLU A 131 -11.60 3.51 9.52
C GLU A 131 -11.82 2.38 8.49
N LYS A 132 -12.74 2.58 7.53
CA LYS A 132 -13.03 1.64 6.44
C LYS A 132 -11.84 1.31 5.54
N VAL A 133 -10.87 2.21 5.40
CA VAL A 133 -9.74 2.04 4.47
C VAL A 133 -8.44 1.69 5.19
N ALA A 134 -8.43 1.73 6.52
CA ALA A 134 -7.23 1.56 7.33
C ALA A 134 -6.55 0.20 7.12
N ILE A 135 -7.31 -0.89 7.16
CA ILE A 135 -6.77 -2.25 6.94
C ILE A 135 -6.18 -2.37 5.53
N SER A 136 -6.93 -1.92 4.53
CA SER A 136 -6.53 -1.96 3.12
C SER A 136 -5.24 -1.15 2.86
N ALA A 137 -5.15 0.08 3.40
CA ALA A 137 -3.93 0.87 3.32
C ALA A 137 -2.75 0.20 4.02
N GLY A 138 -2.97 -0.41 5.17
CA GLY A 138 -1.96 -1.19 5.88
C GLY A 138 -1.42 -2.35 5.03
N ILE A 139 -2.28 -3.07 4.32
CA ILE A 139 -1.85 -4.16 3.42
C ILE A 139 -1.02 -3.61 2.26
N ALA A 140 -1.46 -2.53 1.60
CA ALA A 140 -0.71 -1.90 0.51
C ALA A 140 0.67 -1.41 0.98
N LEU A 141 0.75 -0.73 2.13
CA LEU A 141 2.00 -0.26 2.70
C LEU A 141 2.94 -1.42 3.08
N ASN A 142 2.44 -2.54 3.61
CA ASN A 142 3.27 -3.71 3.89
C ASN A 142 3.79 -4.38 2.60
N LYS A 143 2.98 -4.45 1.54
CA LYS A 143 3.44 -4.90 0.21
C LYS A 143 4.57 -4.02 -0.29
N ILE A 144 4.41 -2.69 -0.25
CA ILE A 144 5.45 -1.71 -0.61
C ILE A 144 6.70 -1.92 0.25
N ALA A 145 6.54 -2.21 1.55
CA ALA A 145 7.64 -2.43 2.46
C ALA A 145 8.50 -3.64 2.08
N GLY A 146 7.87 -4.71 1.57
CA GLY A 146 8.52 -5.93 1.11
C GLY A 146 9.08 -5.85 -0.31
N ILE A 147 8.54 -4.98 -1.17
CA ILE A 147 9.00 -4.79 -2.55
C ILE A 147 10.28 -3.94 -2.60
N TYR A 148 10.32 -2.85 -1.82
CA TYR A 148 11.39 -1.86 -1.91
C TYR A 148 12.23 -1.82 -0.63
N SER A 149 13.55 -1.86 -0.79
CA SER A 149 14.50 -1.55 0.28
C SER A 149 14.34 -0.10 0.78
N ALA A 150 14.92 0.22 1.94
CA ALA A 150 14.91 1.60 2.45
C ALA A 150 15.59 2.58 1.49
N ALA A 151 16.68 2.18 0.84
CA ALA A 151 17.38 3.01 -0.13
C ALA A 151 16.55 3.27 -1.39
N GLU A 152 15.85 2.25 -1.89
CA GLU A 152 14.95 2.40 -3.03
C GLU A 152 13.76 3.30 -2.69
N ARG A 153 13.08 3.07 -1.57
CA ARG A 153 11.96 3.95 -1.13
C ARG A 153 12.38 5.41 -1.08
N LYS A 154 13.57 5.68 -0.56
CA LYS A 154 14.16 7.03 -0.52
C LYS A 154 14.46 7.59 -1.91
N SER A 155 15.08 6.80 -2.78
CA SER A 155 15.40 7.21 -4.15
C SER A 155 14.14 7.55 -4.96
N LEU A 156 13.12 6.70 -4.85
CA LEU A 156 11.82 6.87 -5.51
C LEU A 156 10.97 7.98 -4.89
N GLY A 157 11.20 8.35 -3.63
CA GLY A 157 10.35 9.30 -2.88
C GLY A 157 9.12 8.66 -2.26
N ILE A 158 9.03 7.33 -2.23
CA ILE A 158 7.95 6.59 -1.56
C ILE A 158 7.95 6.87 -0.05
N ASP A 159 9.10 7.25 0.52
CA ASP A 159 9.21 7.65 1.92
C ASP A 159 8.83 9.13 2.18
N LEU A 160 8.47 9.91 1.17
CA LEU A 160 8.06 11.31 1.32
C LEU A 160 6.54 11.42 1.41
N PHE A 161 6.03 11.67 2.61
CA PHE A 161 4.61 11.79 2.92
C PHE A 161 4.07 13.19 2.62
N GLY A 162 3.14 13.29 1.66
CA GLY A 162 2.42 14.50 1.28
C GLY A 162 1.14 14.77 2.09
N GLY A 163 0.70 13.78 2.88
CA GLY A 163 -0.49 13.88 3.73
C GLY A 163 -1.57 12.86 3.36
N SER A 164 -2.50 12.64 4.29
CA SER A 164 -3.62 11.70 4.11
C SER A 164 -4.98 12.22 4.58
N LEU A 165 -5.02 13.38 5.24
CA LEU A 165 -6.24 14.02 5.72
C LEU A 165 -6.10 15.53 5.63
N ASN A 166 -7.03 16.16 4.90
CA ASN A 166 -7.17 17.62 4.85
C ASN A 166 -8.61 17.94 4.43
N VAL A 167 -9.42 18.39 5.39
CA VAL A 167 -10.84 18.70 5.16
C VAL A 167 -10.95 20.03 4.42
N ARG A 168 -11.17 19.96 3.09
CA ARG A 168 -11.26 21.13 2.24
C ARG A 168 -12.09 20.90 0.99
N ARG A 169 -12.64 21.97 0.46
CA ARG A 169 -13.20 21.97 -0.90
C ARG A 169 -12.10 21.98 -1.95
N MET A 170 -12.39 21.42 -3.10
CA MET A 170 -11.54 21.53 -4.28
C MET A 170 -11.53 22.97 -4.80
N ARG A 171 -10.39 23.43 -5.32
CA ARG A 171 -10.26 24.78 -5.87
C ARG A 171 -11.20 24.93 -7.07
N GLY A 172 -12.00 26.00 -7.10
CA GLY A 172 -12.91 26.29 -8.21
C GLY A 172 -14.20 25.46 -8.22
N GLY A 173 -14.51 24.71 -7.15
CA GLY A 173 -15.75 23.91 -7.06
C GLY A 173 -16.32 23.80 -5.65
N SER A 174 -17.47 23.14 -5.54
CA SER A 174 -18.15 22.87 -4.26
C SER A 174 -17.86 21.48 -3.70
N SER A 175 -17.29 20.57 -4.50
CA SER A 175 -16.95 19.21 -4.10
C SER A 175 -15.81 19.18 -3.08
N TYR A 176 -15.88 18.25 -2.14
CA TYR A 176 -14.79 17.98 -1.20
C TYR A 176 -13.66 17.21 -1.88
N SER A 177 -12.42 17.52 -1.48
CA SER A 177 -11.26 16.70 -1.85
C SER A 177 -11.41 15.29 -1.24
N MET A 178 -10.88 14.26 -1.91
CA MET A 178 -10.84 12.89 -1.35
C MET A 178 -10.04 12.83 -0.02
N HIS A 179 -9.05 13.72 0.15
CA HIS A 179 -8.36 13.92 1.43
C HIS A 179 -9.29 14.32 2.57
N SER A 180 -10.48 14.86 2.29
CA SER A 180 -11.41 15.31 3.32
C SER A 180 -12.04 14.16 4.10
N TRP A 181 -12.11 12.95 3.53
CA TRP A 181 -12.59 11.77 4.25
C TRP A 181 -11.46 10.99 4.93
N GLY A 182 -10.19 11.26 4.61
CA GLY A 182 -9.08 10.38 5.00
C GLY A 182 -8.96 9.13 4.13
N ILE A 183 -9.35 9.23 2.85
CA ILE A 183 -9.36 8.11 1.89
C ILE A 183 -8.39 8.34 0.72
N ALA A 184 -7.52 9.34 0.84
CA ALA A 184 -6.51 9.64 -0.15
C ALA A 184 -5.16 9.86 0.53
N ILE A 185 -4.08 9.59 -0.20
CA ILE A 185 -2.71 9.70 0.30
C ILE A 185 -1.87 10.30 -0.83
N ASP A 186 -1.05 11.30 -0.49
CA ASP A 186 -0.11 11.91 -1.42
C ASP A 186 1.34 11.49 -1.08
N PHE A 187 2.14 11.20 -2.11
CA PHE A 187 3.56 10.82 -2.00
C PHE A 187 4.43 11.72 -2.89
N ASP A 188 5.55 12.18 -2.35
CA ASP A 188 6.55 12.99 -3.09
C ASP A 188 5.96 14.15 -3.92
N PRO A 189 5.22 15.08 -3.29
CA PRO A 189 4.51 16.16 -3.99
C PRO A 189 5.43 17.09 -4.79
N GLU A 190 6.70 17.24 -4.38
CA GLU A 190 7.67 18.12 -5.04
C GLU A 190 7.99 17.65 -6.47
N ARG A 191 8.10 16.33 -6.67
CA ARG A 191 8.48 15.71 -7.96
C ARG A 191 7.29 15.09 -8.72
N ASN A 192 6.06 15.36 -8.27
CA ASN A 192 4.83 14.79 -8.84
C ASN A 192 3.67 15.80 -8.82
N GLN A 193 3.94 17.04 -9.26
CA GLN A 193 2.98 18.14 -9.16
C GLN A 193 1.65 17.83 -9.90
N LEU A 194 0.56 18.43 -9.42
CA LEU A 194 -0.82 18.16 -9.85
C LEU A 194 -1.02 18.03 -11.37
N ASN A 195 -0.40 18.92 -12.16
CA ASN A 195 -0.60 18.98 -13.62
C ASN A 195 0.52 18.26 -14.41
N TRP A 196 1.42 17.56 -13.74
CA TRP A 196 2.49 16.82 -14.39
C TRP A 196 1.97 15.47 -14.89
N GLY A 197 2.24 15.18 -16.16
CA GLY A 197 2.05 13.86 -16.74
C GLY A 197 3.27 12.97 -16.53
N ARG A 198 3.20 11.77 -17.11
CA ARG A 198 4.24 10.75 -17.01
C ARG A 198 5.61 11.15 -17.56
N ASP A 199 5.64 12.16 -18.42
CA ASP A 199 6.86 12.76 -18.96
C ASP A 199 7.68 13.52 -17.90
N LYS A 200 7.05 13.90 -16.78
CA LYS A 200 7.69 14.71 -15.72
C LYS A 200 7.63 14.09 -14.34
N ALA A 201 6.56 13.34 -14.05
CA ALA A 201 6.34 12.79 -12.72
C ALA A 201 7.35 11.69 -12.37
N ARG A 202 7.97 11.80 -11.19
CA ARG A 202 8.92 10.80 -10.68
C ARG A 202 8.27 9.44 -10.47
N LEU A 203 7.04 9.40 -9.95
CA LEU A 203 6.31 8.17 -9.68
C LEU A 203 5.63 7.60 -10.94
N ALA A 204 5.79 8.23 -12.11
CA ALA A 204 5.35 7.65 -13.38
C ALA A 204 6.38 6.74 -14.03
N GLN A 205 7.59 6.68 -13.47
CA GLN A 205 8.68 5.88 -14.02
C GLN A 205 8.47 4.39 -13.77
N PRO A 206 9.07 3.50 -14.58
CA PRO A 206 8.82 2.06 -14.52
C PRO A 206 9.11 1.44 -13.15
N ASP A 207 10.16 1.91 -12.49
CA ASP A 207 10.56 1.46 -11.16
C ASP A 207 9.51 1.73 -10.06
N ALA A 208 8.57 2.65 -10.30
CA ALA A 208 7.43 2.93 -9.43
C ALA A 208 6.17 2.11 -9.76
N VAL A 209 6.15 1.30 -10.82
CA VAL A 209 4.98 0.48 -11.18
C VAL A 209 4.58 -0.49 -10.05
N PRO A 210 5.51 -1.23 -9.40
CA PRO A 210 5.15 -2.10 -8.28
C PRO A 210 4.50 -1.37 -7.08
N PHE A 211 4.90 -0.12 -6.82
CA PHE A 211 4.28 0.73 -5.80
C PHE A 211 2.80 0.96 -6.10
N TRP A 212 2.44 1.28 -7.35
CA TRP A 212 1.05 1.45 -7.74
C TRP A 212 0.27 0.14 -7.73
N VAL A 213 0.86 -0.94 -8.24
CA VAL A 213 0.25 -2.28 -8.21
C VAL A 213 -0.13 -2.70 -6.79
N ALA A 214 0.70 -2.36 -5.78
CA ALA A 214 0.38 -2.64 -4.38
C ALA A 214 -0.93 -1.95 -3.93
N TRP A 215 -1.12 -0.69 -4.29
CA TRP A 215 -2.37 0.05 -4.02
C TRP A 215 -3.56 -0.50 -4.80
N GLU A 216 -3.39 -0.73 -6.11
CA GLU A 216 -4.46 -1.22 -6.99
C GLU A 216 -4.94 -2.62 -6.61
N SER A 217 -4.06 -3.48 -6.09
CA SER A 217 -4.44 -4.81 -5.58
C SER A 217 -5.43 -4.73 -4.41
N GLU A 218 -5.48 -3.58 -3.74
CA GLU A 218 -6.41 -3.26 -2.65
C GLU A 218 -7.58 -2.36 -3.13
N GLY A 219 -7.75 -2.21 -4.45
CA GLY A 219 -8.82 -1.46 -5.10
C GLY A 219 -8.57 0.04 -5.20
N TRP A 220 -7.44 0.54 -4.66
CA TRP A 220 -7.14 1.97 -4.68
C TRP A 220 -6.80 2.47 -6.07
N LEU A 221 -7.21 3.70 -6.39
CA LEU A 221 -7.04 4.32 -7.68
C LEU A 221 -5.92 5.38 -7.63
N SER A 222 -4.95 5.26 -8.54
CA SER A 222 -4.02 6.35 -8.86
C SER A 222 -4.60 7.23 -9.97
N LEU A 223 -4.68 8.55 -9.74
CA LEU A 223 -5.06 9.49 -10.81
C LEU A 223 -3.99 9.57 -11.90
N GLY A 224 -2.72 9.43 -11.52
CA GLY A 224 -1.59 9.35 -12.44
C GLY A 224 -1.75 8.24 -13.45
N ARG A 225 -2.00 7.01 -12.99
CA ARG A 225 -2.19 5.87 -13.90
C ARG A 225 -3.50 5.92 -14.67
N ALA A 226 -4.59 6.37 -14.04
CA ALA A 226 -5.91 6.38 -14.66
C ALA A 226 -6.12 7.52 -15.67
N LYS A 227 -5.47 8.67 -15.46
CA LYS A 227 -5.74 9.92 -16.19
C LYS A 227 -4.49 10.72 -16.57
N ASN A 228 -3.29 10.26 -16.20
CA ASN A 228 -2.01 10.90 -16.50
C ASN A 228 -1.85 12.33 -15.93
N PHE A 229 -2.34 12.54 -14.70
CA PHE A 229 -2.09 13.74 -13.90
C PHE A 229 -2.09 13.38 -12.41
N ASP A 230 -1.56 14.24 -11.55
CA ASP A 230 -1.57 14.03 -10.09
C ASP A 230 -0.93 12.69 -9.66
N TRP A 231 0.28 12.42 -10.17
CA TRP A 231 1.01 11.18 -9.89
C TRP A 231 1.47 11.03 -8.43
N MET A 232 1.28 12.02 -7.56
CA MET A 232 1.46 11.83 -6.12
C MET A 232 0.29 11.10 -5.48
N HIS A 233 -0.88 11.11 -6.12
CA HIS A 233 -2.17 10.85 -5.48
C HIS A 233 -2.65 9.41 -5.67
N VAL A 234 -3.09 8.81 -4.56
CA VAL A 234 -3.86 7.56 -4.56
C VAL A 234 -5.11 7.71 -3.69
N GLN A 235 -6.24 7.14 -4.12
CA GLN A 235 -7.52 7.26 -3.43
C GLN A 235 -8.32 5.95 -3.37
N ALA A 236 -8.98 5.70 -2.25
CA ALA A 236 -9.99 4.65 -2.08
C ALA A 236 -11.37 5.13 -2.58
N ALA A 237 -11.41 5.60 -3.83
CA ALA A 237 -12.62 5.95 -4.56
C ALA A 237 -12.34 5.83 -6.06
N ARG A 238 -13.35 5.46 -6.85
CA ARG A 238 -13.26 5.36 -8.32
C ARG A 238 -13.83 6.61 -8.99
N LEU A 239 -13.42 6.86 -10.23
CA LEU A 239 -13.92 8.00 -11.04
C LEU A 239 -15.41 7.84 -11.38
#